data_AF-Q6Z2M4-F1
#
_entry.id   AF-Q6Z2M4-F1
#
_cell.length_a   1.000
_cell.length_b   1.000
_cell.length_c   1.000
_cell.angle_alpha   90.00
_cell.angle_beta   90.00
_cell.angle_gamma   90.00
#
_symmetry.space_group_name_H-M   'P 1'
#
loop_
_entity.id
_entity.type
_entity.pdbx_description
1 polymer ?
#
loop_
_entity_poly.entity_id
_entity_poly.type
_entity_poly.pdbx_seq_one_letter_code
_entity_poly.pdbx_strand_id
1 'polypeptide(L)'
;MMPSASDAAAAAAALELQESGWEELRREARKLEGDLDVKLSSYARLAARSSSAADAASASSPSERSSWKSMEFEIQSLLDKLQDVNDAMSRCAASTAPTTSVSQKLARHRDILHEFAQEFRRTRGNLSSIREHADLLSSVRDDITESKATGGMSPRVHLLRERASIHGSINQIDEVIGQAQSTRVALSNQRALFGDVQGKVKQLGEKFPVIRGLLGAIKRKKSKDTIILSAVIAACTIFLIIYWLSK
;
A
#
# COMPACT_ATOMS: atom_id res chain seq x y z
N MET A 1 48.41 -6.83 -8.60
CA MET A 1 47.41 -7.67 -7.90
C MET A 1 46.29 -7.92 -8.91
N MET A 2 46.37 -9.01 -9.67
CA MET A 2 45.30 -9.33 -10.63
C MET A 2 44.13 -9.93 -9.85
N PRO A 3 42.88 -9.48 -10.05
CA PRO A 3 41.73 -10.16 -9.49
C PRO A 3 41.71 -11.59 -10.04
N SER A 4 41.62 -12.56 -9.13
CA SER A 4 41.62 -13.98 -9.44
C SER A 4 40.42 -14.33 -10.32
N ALA A 5 40.60 -15.23 -11.29
CA ALA A 5 39.52 -15.73 -12.14
C ALA A 5 38.34 -16.30 -11.32
N SER A 6 38.59 -16.76 -10.08
CA SER A 6 37.54 -17.18 -9.14
C SER A 6 36.55 -16.07 -8.78
N ASP A 7 37.04 -14.84 -8.61
CA ASP A 7 36.22 -13.71 -8.14
C ASP A 7 35.32 -13.22 -9.27
N ALA A 8 35.82 -13.24 -10.51
CA ALA A 8 35.03 -12.92 -11.70
C ALA A 8 33.94 -13.98 -11.94
N ALA A 9 34.25 -15.26 -11.78
CA ALA A 9 33.27 -16.35 -11.89
C ALA A 9 32.17 -16.26 -10.81
N ALA A 10 32.55 -15.94 -9.56
CA ALA A 10 31.60 -15.73 -8.48
C ALA A 10 30.69 -14.51 -8.71
N ALA A 11 31.22 -13.41 -9.25
CA ALA A 11 30.44 -12.23 -9.61
C ALA A 11 29.47 -12.51 -10.77
N ALA A 12 29.90 -13.26 -11.79
CA ALA A 12 29.04 -13.67 -12.90
C ALA A 12 27.91 -14.59 -12.44
N ALA A 13 28.21 -15.59 -11.60
CA ALA A 13 27.20 -16.47 -11.03
C ALA A 13 26.18 -15.71 -10.16
N ALA A 14 26.64 -14.73 -9.37
CA ALA A 14 25.74 -13.88 -8.58
C ALA A 14 24.82 -13.01 -9.46
N LEU A 15 25.32 -12.51 -10.59
CA LEU A 15 24.51 -11.77 -11.57
C LEU A 15 23.46 -12.67 -12.25
N GLU A 16 23.80 -13.91 -12.64
CA GLU A 16 22.84 -14.85 -13.24
C GLU A 16 21.74 -15.29 -12.25
N LEU A 17 22.11 -15.58 -11.00
CA LEU A 17 21.16 -15.90 -9.92
C LEU A 17 20.21 -14.71 -9.66
N GLN A 18 20.68 -13.49 -9.87
CA GLN A 18 19.89 -12.29 -9.69
C GLN A 18 19.01 -11.97 -10.91
N GLU A 19 19.52 -12.18 -12.13
CA GLU A 19 18.74 -12.04 -13.36
C GLU A 19 17.60 -13.07 -13.43
N SER A 20 17.87 -14.31 -13.01
CA SER A 20 16.83 -15.34 -12.86
C SER A 20 15.80 -14.94 -11.80
N GLY A 21 16.22 -14.36 -10.67
CA GLY A 21 15.29 -13.81 -9.66
C GLY A 21 14.42 -12.69 -10.19
N TRP A 22 14.99 -11.77 -11.00
CA TRP A 22 14.25 -10.70 -11.66
C TRP A 22 13.22 -11.23 -12.67
N GLU A 23 13.59 -12.20 -13.51
CA GLU A 23 12.67 -12.77 -14.49
C GLU A 23 11.56 -13.62 -13.86
N GLU A 24 11.82 -14.34 -12.76
CA GLU A 24 10.75 -15.05 -12.04
C GLU A 24 9.74 -14.07 -11.42
N LEU A 25 10.22 -13.00 -10.79
CA LEU A 25 9.34 -11.94 -10.25
C LEU A 25 8.49 -11.30 -11.33
N ARG A 26 9.04 -11.07 -12.54
CA ARG A 26 8.26 -10.59 -13.69
C ARG A 26 7.23 -11.58 -14.18
N ARG A 27 7.55 -12.88 -14.15
CA ARG A 27 6.61 -13.94 -14.53
C ARG A 27 5.44 -13.99 -13.56
N GLU A 28 5.73 -13.87 -12.26
CA GLU A 28 4.73 -13.77 -11.20
C GLU A 28 3.89 -12.51 -11.32
N ALA A 29 4.51 -11.34 -11.52
CA ALA A 29 3.82 -10.07 -11.71
C ALA A 29 2.80 -10.15 -12.85
N ARG A 30 3.19 -10.65 -14.02
CA ARG A 30 2.28 -10.82 -15.17
C ARG A 30 1.14 -11.79 -14.91
N LYS A 31 1.39 -12.84 -14.13
CA LYS A 31 0.34 -13.79 -13.74
C LYS A 31 -0.70 -13.08 -12.86
N LEU A 32 -0.24 -12.33 -11.85
CA LEU A 32 -1.11 -11.53 -10.98
C LEU A 32 -1.85 -10.44 -11.76
N GLU A 33 -1.20 -9.77 -12.70
CA GLU A 33 -1.80 -8.78 -13.60
C GLU A 33 -2.94 -9.40 -14.44
N GLY A 34 -2.72 -10.60 -15.00
CA GLY A 34 -3.76 -11.33 -15.74
C GLY A 34 -4.94 -11.76 -14.86
N ASP A 35 -4.66 -12.25 -13.65
CA ASP A 35 -5.71 -12.62 -12.68
C ASP A 35 -6.52 -11.39 -12.24
N LEU A 36 -5.84 -10.25 -12.02
CA LEU A 36 -6.46 -8.97 -11.66
C LEU A 36 -7.39 -8.45 -12.77
N ASP A 37 -6.98 -8.48 -14.03
CA ASP A 37 -7.79 -8.02 -15.16
C ASP A 37 -9.13 -8.80 -15.26
N VAL A 38 -9.07 -10.13 -15.13
CA VAL A 38 -10.27 -10.99 -15.15
C VAL A 38 -11.18 -10.71 -13.94
N LYS A 39 -10.61 -10.52 -12.75
CA LYS A 39 -11.38 -10.28 -11.52
C LYS A 39 -11.98 -8.88 -11.49
N LEU A 40 -11.22 -7.85 -11.88
CA LEU A 40 -11.71 -6.47 -11.96
C LEU A 40 -12.79 -6.31 -13.01
N SER A 41 -12.64 -6.91 -14.19
CA SER A 41 -13.68 -6.89 -15.21
C SER A 41 -14.95 -7.60 -14.74
N SER A 42 -14.84 -8.73 -14.04
CA SER A 42 -15.98 -9.43 -13.44
C SER A 42 -16.67 -8.58 -12.36
N TYR A 43 -15.89 -7.95 -11.48
CA TYR A 43 -16.38 -7.07 -10.43
C TYR A 43 -17.07 -5.81 -11.01
N ALA A 44 -16.48 -5.18 -12.04
CA ALA A 44 -17.07 -4.04 -12.73
C ALA A 44 -18.37 -4.38 -13.46
N ARG A 45 -18.46 -5.55 -14.11
CA ARG A 45 -19.70 -6.02 -14.74
C ARG A 45 -20.80 -6.25 -13.72
N LEU A 46 -20.47 -6.86 -12.58
CA LEU A 46 -21.42 -7.04 -11.50
C LEU A 46 -21.89 -5.66 -10.99
N ALA A 47 -21.03 -4.63 -11.02
CA ALA A 47 -21.36 -3.28 -10.53
C ALA A 47 -22.32 -2.56 -11.47
N ALA A 48 -22.09 -2.67 -12.77
CA ALA A 48 -23.00 -2.17 -13.79
C ALA A 48 -24.38 -2.87 -13.75
N ARG A 49 -24.42 -4.16 -13.40
CA ARG A 49 -25.70 -4.88 -13.20
C ARG A 49 -26.45 -4.36 -11.98
N SER A 50 -25.74 -4.10 -10.89
CA SER A 50 -26.32 -3.53 -9.67
C SER A 50 -26.84 -2.10 -9.88
N SER A 51 -26.09 -1.24 -10.59
CA SER A 51 -26.59 0.11 -10.92
C SER A 51 -27.89 0.06 -11.70
N SER A 52 -27.99 -0.87 -12.66
CA SER A 52 -29.21 -1.06 -13.46
C SER A 52 -30.36 -1.66 -12.63
N ALA A 53 -30.04 -2.50 -11.64
CA ALA A 53 -31.03 -3.15 -10.76
C ALA A 53 -31.49 -2.24 -9.60
N ALA A 54 -30.71 -1.22 -9.23
CA ALA A 54 -31.10 -0.24 -8.22
C ALA A 54 -32.35 0.55 -8.64
N ASP A 55 -32.53 0.78 -9.96
CA ASP A 55 -33.78 1.31 -10.52
C ASP A 55 -34.94 0.31 -10.38
N ALA A 56 -34.63 -0.99 -10.41
CA ALA A 56 -35.57 -2.09 -10.32
C ALA A 56 -35.70 -2.67 -8.90
N ALA A 57 -35.66 -1.83 -7.86
CA ALA A 57 -36.12 -2.08 -6.47
C ALA A 57 -35.71 -3.42 -5.79
N SER A 58 -34.76 -4.16 -6.36
CA SER A 58 -34.33 -5.46 -5.89
C SER A 58 -33.12 -5.19 -5.04
N ALA A 59 -33.34 -4.95 -3.75
CA ALA A 59 -32.27 -4.92 -2.76
C ALA A 59 -31.39 -6.15 -3.03
N SER A 60 -30.11 -5.91 -3.34
CA SER A 60 -29.16 -6.99 -3.62
C SER A 60 -29.28 -7.99 -2.48
N SER A 61 -29.59 -9.25 -2.80
CA SER A 61 -29.80 -10.28 -1.78
C SER A 61 -28.60 -10.30 -0.82
N PRO A 62 -28.77 -10.57 0.50
CA PRO A 62 -27.64 -10.71 1.43
C PRO A 62 -26.55 -11.67 0.90
N SER A 63 -26.93 -12.66 0.10
CA SER A 63 -26.02 -13.58 -0.60
C SER A 63 -25.15 -12.86 -1.65
N GLU A 64 -25.75 -12.02 -2.50
CA GLU A 64 -25.02 -11.20 -3.46
C GLU A 64 -24.05 -10.27 -2.73
N ARG A 65 -24.52 -9.58 -1.67
CA ARG A 65 -23.66 -8.73 -0.82
C ARG A 65 -22.43 -9.46 -0.30
N SER A 66 -22.59 -10.69 0.18
CA SER A 66 -21.47 -11.50 0.64
C SER A 66 -20.50 -11.83 -0.50
N SER A 67 -21.02 -12.19 -1.68
CA SER A 67 -20.21 -12.48 -2.87
C SER A 67 -19.36 -11.28 -3.32
N TRP A 68 -19.92 -10.06 -3.25
CA TRP A 68 -19.22 -8.82 -3.52
C TRP A 68 -18.04 -8.60 -2.60
N LYS A 69 -18.30 -8.73 -1.30
CA LYS A 69 -17.30 -8.55 -0.26
C LYS A 69 -16.17 -9.56 -0.43
N SER A 70 -16.49 -10.81 -0.78
CA SER A 70 -15.49 -11.83 -1.12
C SER A 70 -14.63 -11.41 -2.31
N MET A 71 -15.24 -10.95 -3.41
CA MET A 71 -14.51 -10.48 -4.59
C MET A 71 -13.62 -9.28 -4.28
N GLU A 72 -14.10 -8.33 -3.47
CA GLU A 72 -13.30 -7.20 -3.00
C GLU A 72 -12.08 -7.64 -2.20
N PHE A 73 -12.25 -8.60 -1.28
CA PHE A 73 -11.14 -9.15 -0.51
C PHE A 73 -10.12 -9.88 -1.40
N GLU A 74 -10.60 -10.65 -2.39
CA GLU A 74 -9.72 -11.32 -3.36
C GLU A 74 -8.92 -10.33 -4.20
N ILE A 75 -9.57 -9.29 -4.74
CA ILE A 75 -8.89 -8.25 -5.54
C ILE A 75 -7.88 -7.48 -4.67
N GLN A 76 -8.25 -7.12 -3.45
CA GLN A 76 -7.33 -6.46 -2.52
C GLN A 76 -6.12 -7.35 -2.23
N SER A 77 -6.32 -8.65 -1.99
CA SER A 77 -5.23 -9.59 -1.78
C SER A 77 -4.32 -9.73 -3.00
N LEU A 78 -4.87 -9.71 -4.22
CA LEU A 78 -4.08 -9.74 -5.45
C LEU A 78 -3.29 -8.44 -5.66
N LEU A 79 -3.88 -7.28 -5.36
CA LEU A 79 -3.19 -5.99 -5.40
C LEU A 79 -2.04 -5.93 -4.40
N ASP A 80 -2.26 -6.38 -3.17
CA ASP A 80 -1.22 -6.40 -2.13
C ASP A 80 -0.06 -7.33 -2.55
N LYS A 81 -0.36 -8.52 -3.09
CA LYS A 81 0.66 -9.43 -3.64
C LYS A 81 1.43 -8.81 -4.81
N LEU A 82 0.74 -8.14 -5.74
CA LEU A 82 1.40 -7.47 -6.86
C LEU A 82 2.28 -6.31 -6.38
N GLN A 83 1.89 -5.64 -5.29
CA GLN A 83 2.71 -4.62 -4.64
C GLN A 83 3.98 -5.24 -4.04
N ASP A 84 3.86 -6.35 -3.31
CA ASP A 84 5.00 -7.06 -2.74
C ASP A 84 5.99 -7.54 -3.81
N VAL A 85 5.49 -8.06 -4.94
CA VAL A 85 6.30 -8.46 -6.10
C VAL A 85 6.97 -7.24 -6.74
N ASN A 86 6.26 -6.11 -6.90
CA ASN A 86 6.85 -4.87 -7.39
C ASN A 86 7.95 -4.33 -6.46
N ASP A 87 7.78 -4.44 -5.15
CA ASP A 87 8.78 -4.05 -4.17
C ASP A 87 10.00 -5.00 -4.20
N ALA A 88 9.77 -6.30 -4.39
CA ALA A 88 10.84 -7.28 -4.57
C ALA A 88 11.64 -7.01 -5.87
N MET A 89 10.95 -6.72 -6.97
CA MET A 89 11.58 -6.28 -8.22
C MET A 89 12.40 -5.01 -7.97
N SER A 90 11.82 -4.02 -7.29
CA SER A 90 12.51 -2.76 -6.97
C SER A 90 13.80 -2.98 -6.19
N ARG A 91 13.80 -3.89 -5.21
CA ARG A 91 15.01 -4.30 -4.48
C ARG A 91 16.03 -4.96 -5.38
N CYS A 92 15.60 -5.89 -6.24
CA CYS A 92 16.48 -6.59 -7.19
C CYS A 92 17.12 -5.64 -8.20
N ALA A 93 16.38 -4.64 -8.69
CA ALA A 93 16.89 -3.63 -9.61
C ALA A 93 17.87 -2.65 -8.95
N ALA A 94 17.72 -2.37 -7.65
CA ALA A 94 18.60 -1.49 -6.91
C ALA A 94 19.95 -2.14 -6.54
N SER A 95 19.99 -3.47 -6.40
CA SER A 95 21.20 -4.22 -6.08
C SER A 95 22.08 -4.54 -7.30
N THR A 96 21.53 -4.51 -8.52
CA THR A 96 22.30 -4.59 -9.77
C THR A 96 22.69 -3.19 -10.26
N ALA A 97 23.75 -3.06 -11.07
CA ALA A 97 24.00 -1.82 -11.82
C ALA A 97 22.72 -1.45 -12.60
N PRO A 98 22.07 -0.31 -12.32
CA PRO A 98 20.79 0.03 -12.95
C PRO A 98 20.99 0.17 -14.45
N THR A 99 20.45 -0.78 -15.23
CA THR A 99 20.36 -0.62 -16.68
C THR A 99 19.07 0.13 -17.00
N THR A 100 19.12 1.01 -17.99
CA THR A 100 17.98 1.85 -18.39
C THR A 100 16.74 1.01 -18.73
N SER A 101 16.95 -0.20 -19.27
CA SER A 101 15.88 -1.14 -19.63
C SER A 101 15.18 -1.74 -18.41
N VAL A 102 15.91 -2.12 -17.35
CA VAL A 102 15.33 -2.65 -16.10
C VAL A 102 14.51 -1.57 -15.40
N SER A 103 15.03 -0.34 -15.31
CA SER A 103 14.29 0.77 -14.70
C SER A 103 13.01 1.11 -15.44
N GLN A 104 13.02 1.10 -16.78
CA GLN A 104 11.82 1.32 -17.60
C GLN A 104 10.78 0.20 -17.43
N LYS A 105 11.21 -1.07 -17.43
CA LYS A 105 10.31 -2.21 -17.18
C LYS A 105 9.69 -2.14 -15.79
N LEU A 106 10.47 -1.78 -14.77
CA LEU A 106 9.96 -1.60 -13.40
C LEU A 106 8.92 -0.47 -13.32
N ALA A 107 9.20 0.66 -13.97
CA ALA A 107 8.26 1.78 -14.02
C ALA A 107 6.92 1.32 -14.62
N ARG A 108 6.95 0.54 -15.71
CA ARG A 108 5.73 -0.04 -16.31
C ARG A 108 4.94 -0.92 -15.34
N HIS A 109 5.58 -1.82 -14.59
CA HIS A 109 4.87 -2.66 -13.62
C HIS A 109 4.23 -1.84 -12.48
N ARG A 110 4.86 -0.73 -12.07
CA ARG A 110 4.28 0.21 -11.11
C ARG A 110 3.09 0.97 -11.69
N ASP A 111 3.20 1.44 -12.93
CA ASP A 111 2.10 2.12 -13.63
C ASP A 111 0.88 1.20 -13.73
N ILE A 112 1.06 -0.05 -14.14
CA ILE A 112 0.00 -1.05 -14.24
C ILE A 112 -0.66 -1.30 -12.87
N LEU A 113 0.13 -1.46 -11.81
CA LEU A 113 -0.41 -1.60 -10.46
C LEU A 113 -1.24 -0.38 -10.05
N HIS A 114 -0.77 0.83 -10.36
CA HIS A 114 -1.51 2.06 -10.08
C HIS A 114 -2.83 2.13 -10.86
N GLU A 115 -2.84 1.73 -12.12
CA GLU A 115 -4.05 1.64 -12.95
C GLU A 115 -5.08 0.67 -12.34
N PHE A 116 -4.67 -0.55 -11.98
CA PHE A 116 -5.56 -1.52 -11.33
C PHE A 116 -6.09 -1.03 -9.98
N ALA A 117 -5.24 -0.43 -9.15
CA ALA A 117 -5.65 0.11 -7.86
C ALA A 117 -6.67 1.27 -8.02
N GLN A 118 -6.48 2.11 -9.04
CA GLN A 118 -7.40 3.20 -9.37
C GLN A 118 -8.73 2.66 -9.89
N GLU A 119 -8.71 1.69 -10.81
CA GLU A 119 -9.91 1.06 -11.33
C GLU A 119 -10.72 0.38 -10.21
N PHE A 120 -10.04 -0.37 -9.34
CA PHE A 120 -10.66 -1.01 -8.19
C PHE A 120 -11.34 0.02 -7.29
N ARG A 121 -10.62 1.09 -6.92
CA ARG A 121 -11.16 2.16 -6.08
C ARG A 121 -12.37 2.84 -6.70
N ARG A 122 -12.32 3.13 -8.00
CA ARG A 122 -13.43 3.71 -8.76
C ARG A 122 -14.66 2.80 -8.74
N THR A 123 -14.47 1.52 -9.05
CA THR A 123 -15.55 0.54 -9.11
C THR A 123 -16.18 0.30 -7.73
N ARG A 124 -15.34 0.17 -6.69
CA ARG A 124 -15.78 0.03 -5.30
C ARG A 124 -16.53 1.26 -4.81
N GLY A 125 -16.06 2.46 -5.12
CA GLY A 125 -16.75 3.71 -4.79
C GLY A 125 -18.13 3.79 -5.45
N ASN A 126 -18.21 3.45 -6.74
CA ASN A 126 -19.49 3.37 -7.46
C ASN A 126 -20.45 2.37 -6.80
N LEU A 127 -19.97 1.17 -6.47
CA LEU A 127 -20.77 0.15 -5.80
C LEU A 127 -21.27 0.60 -4.42
N SER A 128 -20.42 1.27 -3.63
CA SER A 128 -20.82 1.85 -2.33
C SER A 128 -21.94 2.86 -2.50
N SER A 129 -21.83 3.77 -3.48
CA SER A 129 -22.85 4.78 -3.74
C SER A 129 -24.18 4.17 -4.17
N ILE A 130 -24.16 3.20 -5.09
CA ILE A 130 -25.36 2.47 -5.52
C ILE A 130 -26.01 1.76 -4.33
N ARG A 131 -25.19 1.16 -3.46
CA ARG A 131 -25.65 0.47 -2.27
C ARG A 131 -26.29 1.42 -1.26
N GLU A 132 -25.64 2.54 -0.96
CA GLU A 132 -26.16 3.57 -0.06
C GLU A 132 -27.50 4.08 -0.58
N HIS A 133 -27.62 4.31 -1.89
CA HIS A 133 -28.88 4.68 -2.53
C HIS A 133 -29.95 3.60 -2.37
N ALA A 134 -29.61 2.32 -2.58
CA ALA A 134 -30.54 1.21 -2.40
C ALA A 134 -30.98 1.03 -0.94
N ASP A 135 -30.06 1.16 0.02
CA ASP A 135 -30.34 1.05 1.46
C ASP A 135 -31.26 2.22 1.90
N LEU A 136 -31.06 3.45 1.38
CA LEU A 136 -31.95 4.60 1.61
C LEU A 136 -33.35 4.39 1.00
N LEU A 137 -33.45 3.92 -0.25
CA LEU A 137 -34.75 3.65 -0.88
C LEU A 137 -35.51 2.52 -0.18
N SER A 138 -34.81 1.49 0.31
CA SER A 138 -35.39 0.45 1.15
C SER A 138 -36.00 1.05 2.41
N SER A 139 -35.23 1.88 3.13
CA SER A 139 -35.70 2.55 4.35
C SER A 139 -36.94 3.41 4.08
N VAL A 140 -36.93 4.23 3.02
CA VAL A 140 -38.08 5.07 2.66
C VAL A 140 -39.29 4.22 2.29
N ARG A 141 -39.09 3.09 1.61
CA ARG A 141 -40.18 2.17 1.27
C ARG A 141 -40.76 1.54 2.52
N ASP A 142 -39.92 1.10 3.45
CA ASP A 142 -40.35 0.52 4.72
C ASP A 142 -41.19 1.54 5.51
N ASP A 143 -40.73 2.79 5.60
CA ASP A 143 -41.46 3.90 6.24
C ASP A 143 -42.83 4.17 5.56
N ILE A 144 -42.90 4.13 4.23
CA ILE A 144 -44.15 4.28 3.48
C ILE A 144 -45.09 3.11 3.74
N THR A 145 -44.57 1.87 3.77
CA THR A 145 -45.40 0.69 4.06
C THR A 145 -45.91 0.70 5.49
N GLU A 146 -45.09 1.11 6.45
CA GLU A 146 -45.47 1.31 7.84
C GLU A 146 -46.53 2.42 7.97
N SER A 147 -46.33 3.55 7.29
CA SER A 147 -47.31 4.66 7.26
C SER A 147 -48.65 4.21 6.68
N LYS A 148 -48.64 3.40 5.61
CA LYS A 148 -49.86 2.83 5.03
C LYS A 148 -50.54 1.82 5.97
N ALA A 149 -49.75 0.98 6.65
CA ALA A 149 -50.28 0.04 7.64
C ALA A 149 -50.86 0.74 8.88
N THR A 150 -50.30 1.90 9.26
CA THR A 150 -50.73 2.68 10.42
C THR A 150 -51.81 3.71 10.12
N GLY A 151 -52.16 3.96 8.84
CA GLY A 151 -53.18 4.94 8.43
C GLY A 151 -54.60 4.73 9.01
N GLY A 152 -54.87 3.57 9.63
CA GLY A 152 -56.09 3.28 10.40
C GLY A 152 -55.90 3.20 11.92
N MET A 153 -54.71 3.46 12.43
CA MET A 153 -54.39 3.30 13.85
C MET A 153 -54.88 4.51 14.66
N SER A 154 -55.49 4.27 15.83
CA SER A 154 -55.88 5.34 16.76
C SER A 154 -54.66 6.21 17.14
N PRO A 155 -54.81 7.55 17.28
CA PRO A 155 -53.73 8.45 17.72
C PRO A 155 -53.03 7.96 18.99
N ARG A 156 -53.76 7.31 19.90
CA ARG A 156 -53.21 6.72 21.14
C ARG A 156 -52.18 5.63 20.84
N VAL A 157 -52.44 4.78 19.85
CA VAL A 157 -51.50 3.70 19.52
C VAL A 157 -50.28 4.24 18.78
N HIS A 158 -50.46 5.30 17.98
CA HIS A 158 -49.34 6.01 17.37
C HIS A 158 -48.38 6.56 18.44
N LEU A 159 -48.90 7.22 19.48
CA LEU A 159 -48.09 7.73 20.60
C LEU A 159 -47.41 6.63 21.42
N LEU A 160 -48.06 5.48 21.62
CA LEU A 160 -47.44 4.34 22.31
C LEU A 160 -46.30 3.72 21.48
N ARG A 161 -46.46 3.65 20.15
CA ARG A 161 -45.43 3.20 19.22
C ARG A 161 -44.27 4.20 19.16
N GLU A 162 -44.54 5.50 19.13
CA GLU A 162 -43.52 6.56 19.22
C GLU A 162 -42.75 6.48 20.55
N ARG A 163 -43.45 6.25 21.67
CA ARG A 163 -42.78 6.02 22.96
C ARG A 163 -41.87 4.78 22.90
N ALA A 164 -42.32 3.71 22.25
CA ALA A 164 -41.50 2.51 22.08
C ALA A 164 -40.29 2.75 21.16
N SER A 165 -40.44 3.54 20.08
CA SER A 165 -39.33 3.90 19.21
C SER A 165 -38.34 4.83 19.90
N ILE A 166 -38.80 5.83 20.68
CA ILE A 166 -37.95 6.68 21.52
C ILE A 166 -37.17 5.82 22.54
N HIS A 167 -37.83 4.86 23.19
CA HIS A 167 -37.15 3.93 24.10
C HIS A 167 -36.16 3.00 23.37
N GLY A 168 -36.39 2.67 22.10
CA GLY A 168 -35.39 1.99 21.27
C GLY A 168 -34.20 2.90 20.95
N SER A 169 -34.46 4.15 20.56
CA SER A 169 -33.45 5.13 20.20
C SER A 169 -32.57 5.53 21.38
N ILE A 170 -33.11 5.64 22.61
CA ILE A 170 -32.30 5.93 23.80
C ILE A 170 -31.31 4.80 24.10
N ASN A 171 -31.72 3.53 23.96
CA ASN A 171 -30.82 2.38 24.13
C ASN A 171 -29.71 2.39 23.06
N GLN A 172 -30.04 2.75 21.81
CA GLN A 172 -29.04 2.91 20.74
C GLN A 172 -28.09 4.09 21.03
N ILE A 173 -28.59 5.19 21.58
CA ILE A 173 -27.76 6.34 21.98
C ILE A 173 -26.79 5.94 23.09
N ASP A 174 -27.22 5.14 24.07
CA ASP A 174 -26.32 4.64 25.12
C ASP A 174 -25.21 3.74 24.55
N GLU A 175 -25.52 2.91 23.55
CA GLU A 175 -24.51 2.13 22.82
C GLU A 175 -23.54 3.05 22.05
N VAL A 176 -24.06 4.06 21.34
CA VAL A 176 -23.24 5.06 20.62
C VAL A 176 -22.35 5.85 21.58
N ILE A 177 -22.85 6.23 22.76
CA ILE A 177 -22.06 6.89 23.81
C ILE A 177 -20.98 5.93 24.32
N GLY A 178 -21.32 4.67 24.57
CA GLY A 178 -20.35 3.64 24.97
C GLY A 178 -19.24 3.46 23.92
N GLN A 179 -19.61 3.37 22.64
CA GLN A 179 -18.66 3.31 21.53
C GLN A 179 -17.81 4.58 21.42
N ALA A 180 -18.41 5.76 21.61
CA ALA A 180 -17.69 7.04 21.60
C ALA A 180 -16.70 7.15 22.77
N GLN A 181 -17.08 6.70 23.97
CA GLN A 181 -16.18 6.64 25.13
C GLN A 181 -15.02 5.66 24.89
N SER A 182 -15.31 4.46 24.37
CA SER A 182 -14.29 3.48 23.98
C SER A 182 -13.32 4.05 22.93
N THR A 183 -13.86 4.73 21.91
CA THR A 183 -13.07 5.41 20.87
C THR A 183 -12.21 6.53 21.45
N ARG A 184 -12.74 7.33 22.38
CA ARG A 184 -11.97 8.39 23.07
C ARG A 184 -10.80 7.80 23.86
N VAL A 185 -11.01 6.69 24.57
CA VAL A 185 -9.93 6.00 25.30
C VAL A 185 -8.89 5.45 24.33
N ALA A 186 -9.30 4.83 23.23
CA ALA A 186 -8.40 4.34 22.19
C ALA A 186 -7.57 5.47 21.56
N LEU A 187 -8.18 6.62 21.24
CA LEU A 187 -7.48 7.80 20.72
C LEU A 187 -6.53 8.42 21.76
N SER A 188 -6.91 8.42 23.04
CA SER A 188 -6.02 8.85 24.13
C SER A 188 -4.79 7.95 24.24
N ASN A 189 -4.98 6.62 24.13
CA ASN A 189 -3.89 5.65 24.13
C ASN A 189 -3.00 5.79 22.88
N GLN A 190 -3.59 6.06 21.70
CA GLN A 190 -2.82 6.36 20.48
C GLN A 190 -1.99 7.63 20.63
N ARG A 191 -2.54 8.69 21.26
CA ARG A 191 -1.79 9.91 21.55
C ARG A 191 -0.62 9.65 22.49
N ALA A 192 -0.82 8.83 23.52
CA ALA A 192 0.27 8.40 24.41
C ALA A 192 1.34 7.61 23.64
N LEU A 193 0.95 6.65 22.80
CA LEU A 193 1.86 5.89 21.93
C LEU A 193 2.66 6.81 21.00
N PHE A 194 2.02 7.80 20.37
CA PHE A 194 2.73 8.77 19.53
C PHE A 194 3.69 9.64 20.34
N GLY A 195 3.33 10.00 21.58
CA GLY A 195 4.24 10.65 22.51
C GLY A 195 5.49 9.79 22.79
N ASP A 196 5.30 8.50 23.06
CA ASP A 196 6.40 7.55 23.30
C ASP A 196 7.25 7.33 22.05
N VAL A 197 6.64 7.16 20.88
CA VAL A 197 7.34 7.02 19.61
C VAL A 197 8.12 8.28 19.29
N GLN A 198 7.55 9.47 19.47
CA GLN A 198 8.25 10.74 19.30
C GLN A 198 9.43 10.85 20.26
N GLY A 199 9.26 10.41 21.51
CA GLY A 199 10.35 10.32 22.49
C GLY A 199 11.48 9.40 22.02
N LYS A 200 11.15 8.19 21.54
CA LYS A 200 12.12 7.22 21.01
C LYS A 200 12.80 7.71 19.73
N VAL A 201 12.05 8.29 18.79
CA VAL A 201 12.59 8.89 17.56
C VAL A 201 13.53 10.04 17.88
N LYS A 202 13.22 10.86 18.89
CA LYS A 202 14.12 11.91 19.37
C LYS A 202 15.42 11.33 19.97
N GLN A 203 15.31 10.26 20.77
CA GLN A 203 16.48 9.53 21.29
C GLN A 203 17.33 8.92 20.17
N LEU A 204 16.72 8.38 19.10
CA LEU A 204 17.44 7.94 17.89
C LEU A 204 18.07 9.13 17.15
N GLY A 205 17.37 10.26 17.10
CA GLY A 205 17.86 11.57 16.65
C GLY A 205 19.20 11.93 17.27
N GLU A 206 19.33 11.79 18.58
CA GLU A 206 20.55 12.08 19.35
C GLU A 206 21.71 11.12 19.03
N LYS A 207 21.44 9.94 18.46
CA LYS A 207 22.47 9.00 17.98
C LYS A 207 22.98 9.31 16.57
N PHE A 208 22.21 10.04 15.74
CA PHE A 208 22.65 10.41 14.38
C PHE A 208 23.98 11.20 14.33
N PRO A 209 24.27 12.15 15.24
CA PRO A 209 25.57 12.83 15.28
C PRO A 209 26.75 11.87 15.49
N VAL A 210 26.56 10.85 16.34
CA VAL A 210 27.58 9.81 16.57
C VAL A 210 27.82 9.00 15.29
N ILE A 211 26.74 8.63 14.61
CA ILE A 211 26.80 7.92 13.31
C ILE A 211 27.50 8.79 12.26
N ARG A 212 27.18 10.09 12.16
CA ARG A 212 27.85 11.04 11.27
C ARG A 212 29.34 11.19 11.61
N GLY A 213 29.68 11.19 12.90
CA GLY A 213 31.06 11.18 13.37
C GLY A 213 31.84 9.94 12.91
N LEU A 214 31.25 8.75 13.06
CA LEU A 214 31.83 7.48 12.61
C LEU A 214 31.97 7.43 11.07
N LEU A 215 30.93 7.84 10.33
CA LEU A 215 30.98 7.97 8.87
C LEU A 215 32.07 8.96 8.42
N GLY A 216 32.22 10.09 9.13
CA GLY A 216 33.27 11.07 8.91
C GLY A 216 34.67 10.51 9.18
N ALA A 217 34.84 9.74 10.25
CA ALA A 217 36.10 9.08 10.60
C ALA A 217 36.49 8.01 9.56
N ILE A 218 35.52 7.20 9.11
CA ILE A 218 35.72 6.22 8.04
C ILE A 218 36.12 6.91 6.73
N LYS A 219 35.41 7.98 6.33
CA LYS A 219 35.76 8.77 5.14
C LYS A 219 37.15 9.40 5.27
N ARG A 220 37.51 9.95 6.44
CA ARG A 220 38.86 10.49 6.69
C ARG A 220 39.93 9.42 6.57
N LYS A 221 39.70 8.20 7.09
CA LYS A 221 40.65 7.08 6.94
C LYS A 221 40.86 6.71 5.48
N LYS A 222 39.77 6.55 4.71
CA LYS A 222 39.85 6.26 3.26
C LYS A 222 40.50 7.39 2.46
N SER A 223 40.24 8.64 2.84
CA SER A 223 40.85 9.83 2.23
C SER A 223 42.35 9.90 2.47
N LYS A 224 42.84 9.54 3.68
CA LYS A 224 44.27 9.48 3.98
C LYS A 224 45.01 8.49 3.09
N ASP A 225 44.50 7.28 2.91
CA ASP A 225 45.14 6.27 2.06
C ASP A 225 45.24 6.74 0.59
N THR A 226 44.20 7.42 0.11
CA THR A 226 44.17 7.99 -1.25
C THR A 226 45.18 9.14 -1.40
N ILE A 227 45.27 10.03 -0.40
CA ILE A 227 46.22 11.15 -0.40
C ILE A 227 47.66 10.63 -0.40
N ILE A 228 47.99 9.64 0.44
CA ILE A 228 49.33 9.04 0.50
C ILE A 228 49.70 8.42 -0.85
N LEU A 229 48.82 7.61 -1.44
CA LEU A 229 49.05 6.98 -2.73
C LEU A 229 49.27 8.02 -3.85
N SER A 230 48.46 9.09 -3.87
CA SER A 230 48.63 10.18 -4.85
C SER A 230 49.96 10.93 -4.69
N ALA A 231 50.41 11.12 -3.45
CA ALA A 231 51.68 11.79 -3.16
C ALA A 231 52.89 10.94 -3.61
N VAL A 232 52.83 9.62 -3.42
CA VAL A 232 53.89 8.70 -3.90
C VAL A 232 53.97 8.71 -5.42
N ILE A 233 52.85 8.63 -6.12
CA ILE A 233 52.81 8.70 -7.59
C ILE A 233 53.39 10.04 -8.07
N ALA A 234 52.98 11.16 -7.47
CA ALA A 234 53.50 12.48 -7.81
C ALA A 234 55.02 12.58 -7.61
N ALA A 235 55.54 12.10 -6.47
CA ALA A 235 56.97 12.07 -6.21
C ALA A 235 57.73 11.22 -7.25
N CYS A 236 57.25 10.02 -7.57
CA CYS A 236 57.85 9.17 -8.62
C CYS A 236 57.84 9.87 -9.99
N THR A 237 56.75 10.54 -10.36
CA THR A 237 56.70 11.28 -11.63
C THR A 237 57.68 12.46 -11.68
N ILE A 238 57.86 13.18 -10.56
CA ILE A 238 58.84 14.28 -10.48
C ILE A 238 60.27 13.75 -10.58
N PHE A 239 60.59 12.65 -9.89
CA PHE A 239 61.91 12.02 -10.00
C PHE A 239 62.22 11.55 -11.43
N LEU A 240 61.24 10.99 -12.14
CA LEU A 240 61.40 10.60 -13.55
C LEU A 240 61.62 11.82 -14.46
N ILE A 241 60.89 12.91 -14.23
CA ILE A 241 61.06 14.16 -15.01
C ILE A 241 62.44 14.79 -14.75
N ILE A 242 62.90 14.84 -13.49
CA ILE A 242 64.24 15.35 -13.14
C ILE A 242 65.33 14.48 -13.75
N TYR A 243 65.19 13.15 -13.67
CA TYR A 243 66.12 12.21 -14.28
C TYR A 243 66.19 12.39 -15.81
N TRP A 244 65.04 12.61 -16.45
CA TRP A 244 64.98 12.84 -17.88
C TRP A 244 65.57 14.20 -18.30
N LEU A 245 65.36 15.25 -17.50
CA LEU A 245 65.95 16.58 -17.74
C LEU A 245 67.46 16.66 -17.43
N SER A 246 67.97 15.83 -16.51
CA SER A 246 69.38 15.78 -16.15
C SER A 246 70.23 14.96 -17.14
N LYS A 247 69.60 14.27 -18.10
CA LYS A 247 70.26 13.45 -19.11
C LYS A 247 70.38 14.22 -20.42
#